data_AF-A0A819TY49-F1
#
_entry.id   AF-A0A819TY49-F1
#
_cell.length_a   1.000
_cell.length_b   1.000
_cell.length_c   1.000
_cell.angle_alpha   90.00
_cell.angle_beta   90.00
_cell.angle_gamma   90.00
#
_symmetry.space_group_name_H-M   'P 1'
#
loop_
_entity.id
_entity.type
_entity.pdbx_description
1 polymer ?
#
loop_
_entity_poly.entity_id
_entity_poly.type
_entity_poly.pdbx_seq_one_letter_code
_entity_poly.pdbx_strand_id
1 'polypeptide(L)'
;MEIPTTNETITEAIRQWDVDALPDFGFYISNLNEQLYQLQKQQFSSLSHNTLRIYHGQFMNIDTLRKLQNSVGGYLSINTFLPTTEDDDFALRYAQSSTGLYENVLFIIDINLKEDEIKPFVHIDNLSAFPDTHEVLLSIGTIFRIDLI
;
A
#
# COMPACT_ATOMS: atom_id res chain seq x y z
N MET A 1 -23.87 3.03 11.31
CA MET A 1 -22.40 3.13 11.42
C MET A 1 -22.04 4.41 10.71
N GLU A 2 -21.86 5.47 11.48
CA GLU A 2 -21.62 6.81 10.94
C GLU A 2 -20.24 6.79 10.27
N ILE A 3 -20.22 7.15 8.99
CA ILE A 3 -19.00 7.47 8.26
C ILE A 3 -18.39 8.68 8.99
N PRO A 4 -17.12 8.65 9.44
CA PRO A 4 -16.52 9.78 10.13
C PRO A 4 -16.63 11.04 9.27
N THR A 5 -17.24 12.08 9.83
CA THR A 5 -17.42 13.41 9.23
C THR A 5 -16.18 14.30 9.36
N THR A 6 -15.01 13.71 9.19
CA THR A 6 -13.71 14.40 9.15
C THR A 6 -13.11 14.18 7.77
N ASN A 7 -12.29 15.11 7.28
CA ASN A 7 -11.67 15.09 5.94
C ASN A 7 -10.66 13.94 5.76
N GLU A 8 -11.04 12.71 6.09
CA GLU A 8 -10.20 11.52 6.05
C GLU A 8 -10.19 10.98 4.63
N THR A 9 -8.99 10.87 4.06
CA THR A 9 -8.81 10.25 2.75
C THR A 9 -9.07 8.75 2.85
N ILE A 10 -9.36 8.10 1.72
CA ILE A 10 -9.50 6.65 1.69
C ILE A 10 -8.24 5.95 2.23
N THR A 11 -7.06 6.55 2.06
CA THR A 11 -5.80 6.05 2.62
C THR A 11 -5.70 6.23 4.12
N GLU A 12 -6.15 7.35 4.67
CA GLU A 12 -6.21 7.54 6.13
C GLU A 12 -7.19 6.55 6.75
N ALA A 13 -8.38 6.37 6.16
CA ALA A 13 -9.33 5.37 6.60
C ALA A 13 -8.74 3.95 6.56
N ILE A 14 -8.05 3.58 5.48
CA ILE A 14 -7.37 2.27 5.34
C ILE A 14 -6.21 2.12 6.35
N ARG A 15 -5.43 3.17 6.61
CA ARG A 15 -4.32 3.14 7.58
C ARG A 15 -4.83 3.01 9.02
N GLN A 16 -6.00 3.57 9.32
CA GLN A 16 -6.65 3.46 10.62
C GLN A 16 -7.46 2.16 10.76
N TRP A 17 -7.81 1.52 9.65
CA TRP A 17 -8.70 0.36 9.68
C TRP A 17 -8.01 -0.83 10.34
N ASP A 18 -8.56 -1.26 11.47
CA ASP A 18 -8.14 -2.47 12.14
C ASP A 18 -8.59 -3.71 11.34
N VAL A 19 -7.60 -4.45 10.87
CA VAL A 19 -7.68 -5.61 9.98
C VAL A 19 -8.40 -6.79 10.64
N ASP A 20 -8.58 -6.76 11.97
CA ASP A 20 -9.28 -7.80 12.72
C ASP A 20 -10.81 -7.79 12.51
N ALA A 21 -11.37 -6.77 11.83
CA ALA A 21 -12.79 -6.69 11.46
C ALA A 21 -13.13 -7.36 10.11
N LEU A 22 -12.15 -7.89 9.36
CA LEU A 22 -12.28 -8.34 7.97
C LEU A 22 -13.31 -9.45 7.65
N PRO A 23 -13.65 -10.42 8.53
CA PRO A 23 -14.53 -11.54 8.15
C PRO A 23 -15.93 -11.12 7.68
N ASP A 24 -16.45 -10.00 8.19
CA ASP A 24 -17.81 -9.52 7.87
C ASP A 24 -17.88 -8.67 6.58
N PHE A 25 -16.72 -8.37 5.95
CA PHE A 25 -16.62 -7.43 4.83
C PHE A 25 -16.19 -8.05 3.49
N GLY A 26 -16.23 -9.38 3.35
CA GLY A 26 -15.80 -10.07 2.12
C GLY A 26 -16.43 -9.53 0.82
N PHE A 27 -17.71 -9.11 0.88
CA PHE A 27 -18.38 -8.45 -0.25
C PHE A 27 -17.77 -7.08 -0.58
N TYR A 28 -17.48 -6.27 0.44
CA TYR A 28 -16.91 -4.93 0.26
C TYR A 28 -15.49 -5.01 -0.31
N ILE A 29 -14.67 -5.95 0.20
CA ILE A 29 -13.32 -6.20 -0.30
C ILE A 29 -13.37 -6.64 -1.77
N SER A 30 -14.28 -7.55 -2.12
CA SER A 30 -14.43 -8.04 -3.50
C SER A 30 -14.84 -6.92 -4.44
N ASN A 31 -15.81 -6.09 -4.04
CA ASN A 31 -16.26 -4.94 -4.81
C ASN A 31 -15.12 -3.91 -4.99
N LEU A 32 -14.40 -3.57 -3.92
CA LEU A 32 -13.27 -2.63 -4.00
C LEU A 32 -12.16 -3.16 -4.92
N ASN A 33 -11.83 -4.45 -4.84
CA ASN A 33 -10.86 -5.06 -5.75
C ASN A 33 -11.30 -5.00 -7.22
N GLU A 34 -12.59 -5.23 -7.50
CA GLU A 34 -13.13 -5.10 -8.86
C GLU A 34 -13.02 -3.67 -9.36
N GLN A 35 -13.34 -2.68 -8.52
CA GLN A 35 -13.19 -1.26 -8.87
C GLN A 35 -11.73 -0.89 -9.15
N LEU A 36 -10.80 -1.34 -8.31
CA LEU A 36 -9.36 -1.13 -8.54
C LEU A 36 -8.90 -1.72 -9.87
N TYR A 37 -9.37 -2.92 -10.22
CA TYR A 37 -9.02 -3.56 -11.48
C TYR A 37 -9.51 -2.77 -12.70
N GLN A 38 -10.73 -2.22 -12.66
CA GLN A 38 -11.24 -1.39 -13.76
C GLN A 38 -10.48 -0.06 -13.89
N LEU A 39 -10.20 0.59 -12.76
CA LEU A 39 -9.44 1.84 -12.71
C LEU A 39 -8.00 1.64 -13.20
N GLN A 40 -7.35 0.54 -12.81
CA GLN A 40 -6.01 0.20 -13.27
C GLN A 40 -5.96 0.07 -14.80
N LYS A 41 -6.95 -0.62 -15.41
CA LYS A 41 -7.04 -0.70 -16.87
C LYS A 41 -7.16 0.68 -17.53
N GLN A 42 -7.90 1.60 -16.92
CA GLN A 42 -8.04 2.95 -17.46
C GLN A 42 -6.74 3.75 -17.35
N GLN A 43 -6.06 3.68 -16.21
CA GLN A 43 -4.85 4.47 -15.92
C GLN A 43 -3.59 3.90 -16.59
N PHE A 44 -3.45 2.57 -16.66
CA PHE A 44 -2.20 1.90 -17.04
C PHE A 44 -2.23 1.25 -18.43
N SER A 45 -3.36 1.25 -19.14
CA SER A 45 -3.48 0.63 -20.49
C SER A 45 -2.61 1.24 -21.58
N SER A 46 -2.04 2.42 -21.35
CA SER A 46 -1.28 3.18 -22.36
C SER A 46 0.14 3.56 -21.92
N LEU A 47 0.62 3.00 -20.80
CA LEU A 47 1.94 3.37 -20.28
C LEU A 47 3.07 2.81 -21.14
N SER A 48 3.99 3.70 -21.50
CA SER A 48 5.25 3.37 -22.17
C SER A 48 6.36 2.95 -21.20
N HIS A 49 6.17 3.17 -19.90
CA HIS A 49 7.13 2.85 -18.85
C HIS A 49 7.03 1.37 -18.46
N ASN A 50 8.18 0.77 -18.15
CA ASN A 50 8.25 -0.65 -17.80
C ASN A 50 8.16 -0.90 -16.29
N THR A 51 8.39 0.14 -15.49
CA THR A 51 8.50 0.03 -14.03
C THR A 51 7.89 1.26 -13.37
N LEU A 52 7.21 1.05 -12.24
CA LEU A 52 6.72 2.09 -11.36
C LEU A 52 7.37 1.91 -9.98
N ARG A 53 7.98 2.98 -9.45
CA ARG A 53 8.58 2.98 -8.11
C ARG A 53 7.68 3.71 -7.14
N ILE A 54 7.37 3.06 -6.03
CA ILE A 54 6.51 3.59 -4.97
C ILE A 54 7.11 3.26 -3.59
N TYR A 55 6.63 3.98 -2.59
CA TYR A 55 7.16 3.97 -1.24
C TYR A 55 6.05 3.77 -0.20
N HIS A 56 6.38 3.03 0.86
CA HIS A 56 5.53 2.86 2.02
C HIS A 56 6.33 3.07 3.31
N GLY A 57 6.00 4.10 4.07
CA GLY A 57 6.54 4.30 5.42
C GLY A 57 5.64 3.66 6.47
N GLN A 58 6.23 2.90 7.40
CA GLN A 58 5.52 2.35 8.56
C GLN A 58 6.42 2.18 9.79
N PHE A 59 5.76 2.10 10.95
CA PHE A 59 6.39 1.63 12.18
C PHE A 59 6.36 0.11 12.21
N MET A 60 7.52 -0.49 12.46
CA MET A 60 7.63 -1.94 12.58
C MET A 60 8.27 -2.30 13.91
N ASN A 61 7.63 -3.21 14.64
CA ASN A 61 8.24 -3.80 15.84
C ASN A 61 9.57 -4.49 15.47
N ILE A 62 10.60 -4.31 16.29
CA ILE A 62 11.96 -4.80 16.04
C ILE A 62 11.99 -6.32 15.77
N ASP A 63 11.17 -7.11 16.46
CA ASP A 63 11.14 -8.56 16.23
C ASP A 63 10.47 -8.93 14.89
N THR A 64 9.52 -8.12 14.44
CA THR A 64 8.95 -8.25 13.09
C THR A 64 9.98 -7.85 12.02
N LEU A 65 10.73 -6.78 12.26
CA LEU A 65 11.81 -6.35 11.37
C LEU A 65 12.90 -7.41 11.24
N ARG A 66 13.31 -8.04 12.35
CA ARG A 66 14.27 -9.15 12.34
C ARG A 66 13.76 -10.35 11.55
N LYS A 67 12.48 -10.70 11.66
CA LYS A 67 11.88 -11.76 10.83
C LYS A 67 11.96 -11.41 9.35
N LEU A 68 11.66 -10.16 8.99
CA LEU A 68 11.74 -9.68 7.61
C LEU A 68 13.18 -9.73 7.08
N GLN A 69 14.17 -9.28 7.87
CA GLN A 69 15.61 -9.37 7.56
C GLN A 69 16.07 -10.80 7.29
N ASN A 70 15.55 -11.78 8.04
CA ASN A 70 15.85 -13.19 7.84
C ASN A 70 15.09 -13.82 6.65
N SER A 71 14.21 -13.06 5.99
CA SER A 71 13.36 -13.51 4.89
C SER A 71 13.78 -12.94 3.54
N VAL A 72 14.96 -12.30 3.44
CA VAL A 72 15.54 -11.84 2.16
C VAL A 72 15.65 -13.00 1.16
N GLY A 73 15.25 -12.75 -0.08
CA GLY A 73 15.05 -13.75 -1.13
C GLY A 73 13.70 -14.48 -1.07
N GLY A 74 12.94 -14.31 0.01
CA GLY A 74 11.59 -14.84 0.19
C GLY A 74 10.49 -13.89 -0.29
N TYR A 75 9.26 -14.19 0.12
CA TYR A 75 8.06 -13.44 -0.25
C TYR A 75 7.35 -12.88 0.99
N LEU A 76 6.87 -11.63 0.88
CA LEU A 76 6.03 -10.94 1.85
C LEU A 76 4.61 -10.81 1.27
N SER A 77 3.61 -11.39 1.94
CA SER A 77 2.21 -11.18 1.59
C SER A 77 1.60 -10.11 2.47
N ILE A 78 0.96 -9.11 1.86
CA ILE A 78 0.20 -8.09 2.57
C ILE A 78 -1.29 -8.39 2.41
N ASN A 79 -1.94 -8.72 3.53
CA ASN A 79 -3.34 -9.15 3.57
C ASN A 79 -4.30 -7.98 3.83
N THR A 80 -3.89 -6.77 3.47
CA THR A 80 -4.67 -5.54 3.53
C THR A 80 -4.48 -4.74 2.25
N PHE A 81 -5.32 -3.73 2.02
CA PHE A 81 -4.93 -2.68 1.09
C PHE A 81 -3.67 -1.99 1.62
N LEU A 82 -2.74 -1.65 0.71
CA LEU A 82 -1.47 -1.04 1.08
C LEU A 82 -1.38 0.36 0.46
N PRO A 83 -1.54 1.42 1.27
CA PRO A 83 -1.37 2.80 0.84
C PRO A 83 0.11 3.11 0.59
N THR A 84 0.44 3.57 -0.62
CA THR A 84 1.80 3.92 -1.02
C THR A 84 1.80 5.26 -1.75
N THR A 85 2.96 5.77 -2.10
CA THR A 85 3.13 7.03 -2.82
C THR A 85 4.36 6.98 -3.72
N GLU A 86 4.39 7.74 -4.81
CA GLU A 86 5.61 7.97 -5.60
C GLU A 86 6.58 8.97 -4.94
N ASP A 87 6.16 9.66 -3.87
CA ASP A 87 6.93 10.63 -3.11
C ASP A 87 7.54 9.98 -1.85
N ASP A 88 8.86 9.79 -1.84
CA ASP A 88 9.60 9.18 -0.73
C ASP A 88 9.62 10.05 0.54
N ASP A 89 9.73 11.37 0.38
CA ASP A 89 9.63 12.32 1.49
C ASP A 89 8.25 12.27 2.14
N PHE A 90 7.18 12.12 1.36
CA PHE A 90 5.83 11.94 1.88
C PHE A 90 5.70 10.62 2.64
N ALA A 91 6.23 9.52 2.09
CA ALA A 91 6.24 8.21 2.76
C ALA A 91 6.98 8.25 4.11
N LEU A 92 8.14 8.91 4.17
CA LEU A 92 8.95 9.00 5.40
C LEU A 92 8.26 9.76 6.53
N ARG A 93 7.37 10.71 6.22
CA ARG A 93 6.59 11.44 7.24
C ARG A 93 5.66 10.51 8.03
N TYR A 94 5.16 9.44 7.41
CA TYR A 94 4.35 8.42 8.11
C TYR A 94 5.16 7.50 9.01
N ALA A 95 6.48 7.50 8.88
CA ALA A 95 7.39 6.71 9.70
C ALA A 95 8.03 7.54 10.83
N GLN A 96 7.37 8.58 11.39
CA GLN A 96 7.96 9.41 12.47
C GLN A 96 7.41 9.08 13.88
N SER A 97 8.08 8.20 14.62
CA SER A 97 7.84 7.88 16.04
C SER A 97 8.89 6.89 16.54
N SER A 98 9.72 7.31 17.51
CA SER A 98 10.75 6.45 18.09
C SER A 98 10.35 6.01 19.49
N THR A 99 9.79 4.81 19.61
CA THR A 99 9.77 4.08 20.89
C THR A 99 10.78 2.96 20.79
N GLY A 100 11.50 2.61 21.85
CA GLY A 100 12.65 1.67 21.78
C GLY A 100 12.33 0.23 21.33
N LEU A 101 11.07 -0.09 21.02
CA LEU A 101 10.63 -1.40 20.52
C LEU A 101 10.24 -1.39 19.03
N TYR A 102 10.25 -0.23 18.38
CA TYR A 102 9.82 -0.02 17.01
C TYR A 102 10.87 0.75 16.23
N GLU A 103 10.99 0.41 14.95
CA GLU A 103 11.85 1.08 13.99
C GLU A 103 11.02 1.69 12.87
N ASN A 104 11.54 2.79 12.33
CA ASN A 104 10.97 3.46 11.18
C ASN A 104 11.45 2.73 9.93
N VAL A 105 10.53 2.13 9.18
CA VAL A 105 10.85 1.35 7.98
C VAL A 105 10.24 2.03 6.77
N LEU A 106 11.09 2.27 5.77
CA LEU A 106 10.67 2.70 4.44
C LEU A 106 10.81 1.51 3.49
N PHE A 107 9.69 1.06 2.94
CA PHE A 107 9.70 0.11 1.84
C PHE A 107 9.88 0.86 0.53
N ILE A 108 10.80 0.37 -0.29
CA ILE A 108 11.00 0.78 -1.68
C ILE A 108 10.50 -0.36 -2.54
N ILE A 109 9.45 -0.12 -3.33
CA ILE A 109 8.76 -1.14 -4.11
C ILE A 109 8.89 -0.79 -5.58
N ASP A 110 9.48 -1.71 -6.34
CA ASP A 110 9.54 -1.63 -7.80
C ASP A 110 8.48 -2.55 -8.40
N ILE A 111 7.46 -1.97 -9.03
CA ILE A 111 6.43 -2.71 -9.75
C ILE A 111 6.89 -2.84 -11.21
N ASN A 112 7.09 -4.07 -11.67
CA ASN A 112 7.33 -4.37 -13.08
C ASN A 112 5.99 -4.40 -13.83
N LEU A 113 5.72 -3.37 -14.62
CA LEU A 113 4.45 -3.18 -15.34
C LEU A 113 4.26 -4.16 -16.51
N LYS A 114 5.26 -4.99 -16.82
CA LYS A 114 5.20 -6.03 -17.87
C LYS A 114 4.85 -7.42 -17.35
N GLU A 115 4.71 -7.60 -16.04
CA GLU A 115 4.28 -8.89 -15.51
C GLU A 115 2.81 -9.15 -15.84
N ASP A 116 2.51 -10.38 -16.26
CA ASP A 116 1.15 -10.76 -16.67
C ASP A 116 0.20 -10.88 -15.46
N GLU A 117 0.74 -11.16 -14.27
CA GLU A 117 -0.03 -11.43 -13.04
C GLU A 117 0.20 -10.37 -11.95
N ILE A 118 0.01 -9.10 -12.28
CA ILE A 118 0.11 -8.01 -11.30
C ILE A 118 -1.24 -7.84 -10.57
N LYS A 119 -1.21 -7.83 -9.24
CA LYS A 119 -2.38 -7.46 -8.44
C LYS A 119 -2.80 -6.01 -8.73
N PRO A 120 -4.10 -5.68 -8.68
CA PRO A 120 -4.54 -4.34 -9.00
C PRO A 120 -3.91 -3.28 -8.11
N PHE A 121 -3.49 -2.18 -8.73
CA PHE A 121 -3.06 -0.97 -8.05
C PHE A 121 -3.49 0.25 -8.87
N VAL A 122 -3.75 1.38 -8.22
CA VAL A 122 -4.27 2.59 -8.89
C VAL A 122 -3.73 3.85 -8.24
N HIS A 123 -3.55 4.91 -9.03
CA HIS A 123 -3.45 6.27 -8.51
C HIS A 123 -4.80 6.70 -7.95
N ILE A 124 -4.77 7.28 -6.77
CA ILE A 124 -5.95 7.77 -6.05
C ILE A 124 -5.89 9.26 -5.76
N ASP A 125 -4.99 10.00 -6.40
CA ASP A 125 -4.85 11.47 -6.20
C ASP A 125 -6.18 12.20 -6.42
N ASN A 126 -6.97 11.77 -7.41
CA ASN A 126 -8.29 12.33 -7.71
C ASN A 126 -9.39 11.93 -6.71
N LEU A 127 -9.10 10.98 -5.82
CA LEU A 127 -9.99 10.46 -4.77
C LEU A 127 -9.49 10.83 -3.37
N SER A 128 -8.25 11.32 -3.26
CA SER A 128 -7.64 11.78 -2.02
C SER A 128 -8.03 13.24 -1.76
N ALA A 129 -8.20 13.61 -0.49
CA ALA A 129 -8.39 15.01 -0.11
C ALA A 129 -7.11 15.85 -0.34
N PHE A 130 -5.99 15.19 -0.63
CA PHE A 130 -4.69 15.78 -0.89
C PHE A 130 -4.18 15.37 -2.29
N PRO A 131 -4.53 16.11 -3.35
CA PRO A 131 -4.23 15.73 -4.73
C PRO A 131 -2.74 15.76 -5.13
N ASP A 132 -1.85 16.24 -4.25
CA ASP A 132 -0.40 16.35 -4.50
C ASP A 132 0.43 15.23 -3.84
N THR A 133 -0.22 14.22 -3.27
CA THR A 133 0.45 13.14 -2.52
C THR A 133 0.95 12.00 -3.40
N HIS A 134 0.63 12.01 -4.69
CA HIS A 134 0.99 10.96 -5.66
C HIS A 134 0.71 9.55 -5.12
N GLU A 135 -0.45 9.41 -4.48
CA GLU A 135 -0.83 8.22 -3.75
C GLU A 135 -1.23 7.09 -4.70
N VAL A 136 -0.65 5.92 -4.44
CA VAL A 136 -0.95 4.67 -5.15
C VAL A 136 -1.48 3.67 -4.14
N LEU A 137 -2.65 3.11 -4.39
CA LEU A 137 -3.26 2.10 -3.52
C LEU A 137 -3.10 0.71 -4.13
N LEU A 138 -2.51 -0.22 -3.37
CA LEU A 138 -2.34 -1.60 -3.80
C LEU A 138 -3.46 -2.46 -3.19
N SER A 139 -3.97 -3.38 -4.00
CA SER A 139 -5.01 -4.32 -3.62
C SER A 139 -4.54 -5.31 -2.55
N ILE A 140 -5.50 -5.79 -1.75
CA ILE A 140 -5.30 -6.86 -0.78
C ILE A 140 -4.72 -8.14 -1.43
N GLY A 141 -3.85 -8.82 -0.69
CA GLY A 141 -3.21 -10.05 -1.16
C GLY A 141 -2.12 -9.79 -2.19
N THR A 142 -1.56 -8.59 -2.21
CA THR A 142 -0.33 -8.31 -2.96
C THR A 142 0.84 -9.03 -2.31
N ILE A 143 1.65 -9.69 -3.15
CA ILE A 143 2.83 -10.44 -2.74
C ILE A 143 4.06 -9.72 -3.29
N PHE A 144 5.04 -9.49 -2.44
CA PHE A 144 6.31 -8.85 -2.78
C PHE A 144 7.45 -9.84 -2.60
N ARG A 145 8.45 -9.80 -3.49
CA ARG A 145 9.73 -10.47 -3.25
C ARG A 145 10.62 -9.52 -2.44
N ILE A 146 11.28 -10.03 -1.41
CA ILE A 146 12.20 -9.23 -0.60
C ILE A 146 13.59 -9.34 -1.23
N ASP A 147 13.99 -8.32 -1.99
CA ASP A 147 15.28 -8.33 -2.69
C ASP A 147 16.46 -8.00 -1.77
N LEU A 148 16.30 -6.96 -0.94
CA LEU A 148 17.31 -6.47 -0.02
C LEU A 148 16.66 -5.69 1.12
N ILE A 149 17.36 -5.60 2.25
CA ILE A 149 17.02 -4.79 3.42
C ILE A 149 18.28 -4.11 3.92
#